data_AF-A0AAD9Z0M4-F1
#
_entry.id   AF-A0AAD9Z0M4-F1
#
_cell.length_a   1.000
_cell.length_b   1.000
_cell.length_c   1.000
_cell.angle_alpha   90.00
_cell.angle_beta   90.00
_cell.angle_gamma   90.00
#
_symmetry.space_group_name_H-M   'P 1'
#
loop_
_entity.id
_entity.type
_entity.pdbx_description
1 polymer ?
#
loop_
_entity_poly.entity_id
_entity_poly.type
_entity_poly.pdbx_seq_one_letter_code
_entity_poly.pdbx_strand_id
1 'polypeptide(L)'
;MLLNIMFVHPNHRRRGAGALMMEWGMDKAKEKKMETFVEATDMGKSLYERFGLREMYVAHLDGSYPDPSEEWTKMQGELLPMH
;
A
#
# COMPACT_ATOMS: atom_id res chain seq x y z
N MET A 1 -1.13 10.64 12.84
CA MET A 1 -2.23 10.86 11.88
C MET A 1 -2.33 9.60 11.04
N LEU A 2 -3.51 9.01 10.90
CA LEU A 2 -3.69 7.81 10.10
C LEU A 2 -4.36 8.21 8.77
N LEU A 3 -3.70 7.93 7.64
CA LEU A 3 -4.36 7.92 6.34
C LEU A 3 -4.84 6.49 6.13
N ASN A 4 -6.16 6.25 6.13
CA ASN A 4 -6.65 4.87 6.16
C ASN A 4 -6.40 4.14 4.84
N ILE A 5 -6.65 4.78 3.69
CA ILE A 5 -6.56 4.18 2.36
C ILE A 5 -6.31 5.27 1.32
N MET A 6 -5.41 5.01 0.36
CA MET A 6 -5.18 5.82 -0.84
C MET A 6 -5.22 4.93 -2.08
N PHE A 7 -6.08 5.25 -3.06
CA PHE A 7 -6.07 4.57 -4.36
C PHE A 7 -6.39 5.52 -5.50
N VAL A 8 -5.87 5.16 -6.68
CA VAL A 8 -6.22 5.81 -7.95
C VAL A 8 -6.87 4.75 -8.84
N HIS A 9 -8.03 5.10 -9.40
CA HIS A 9 -8.74 4.26 -10.35
C HIS A 9 -7.78 3.76 -11.45
N PRO A 10 -7.77 2.46 -11.82
CA PRO A 10 -6.80 1.89 -12.76
C PRO A 10 -6.61 2.70 -14.05
N ASN A 11 -7.72 3.13 -14.67
CA ASN A 11 -7.72 3.92 -15.93
C ASN A 11 -7.20 5.37 -15.77
N HIS A 12 -6.88 5.79 -14.55
CA HIS A 12 -6.39 7.13 -14.22
C HIS A 12 -5.04 7.10 -13.50
N ARG A 13 -4.41 5.93 -13.35
CA ARG A 13 -3.07 5.79 -12.78
C ARG A 13 -2.03 6.45 -13.68
N ARG A 14 -0.86 6.74 -13.11
CA ARG A 14 0.30 7.34 -13.80
C ARG A 14 0.06 8.75 -14.37
N ARG A 15 -0.96 9.45 -13.86
CA ARG A 15 -1.32 10.84 -14.23
C ARG A 15 -1.14 11.85 -13.08
N GLY A 16 -0.38 11.50 -12.04
CA GLY A 16 -0.04 12.41 -10.95
C GLY A 16 -0.98 12.40 -9.74
N ALA A 17 -2.18 11.80 -9.82
CA ALA A 17 -3.13 11.78 -8.69
C ALA A 17 -2.52 11.22 -7.39
N GLY A 18 -1.73 10.15 -7.47
CA GLY A 18 -1.03 9.60 -6.29
C GLY A 18 0.03 10.54 -5.72
N ALA A 19 0.74 11.28 -6.58
CA ALA A 19 1.74 12.25 -6.14
C ALA A 19 1.08 13.44 -5.44
N LEU A 20 -0.03 13.95 -5.97
CA LEU A 20 -0.80 15.03 -5.34
C LEU A 20 -1.29 14.65 -3.92
N MET A 21 -1.76 13.41 -3.75
CA MET A 21 -2.18 12.92 -2.43
C MET A 21 -1.01 12.79 -1.46
N MET A 22 0.16 12.34 -1.95
CA MET A 22 1.38 12.26 -1.15
C MET A 22 1.90 13.65 -0.75
N GLU A 23 1.93 14.62 -1.67
CA GLU A 23 2.33 16.01 -1.36
C GLU A 23 1.49 16.57 -0.22
N TRP A 24 0.15 16.49 -0.35
CA TRP A 24 -0.75 16.95 0.70
C TRP A 24 -0.53 16.22 2.04
N GLY A 25 -0.35 14.89 2.01
CA GLY A 25 -0.14 14.09 3.21
C GLY A 25 1.16 14.41 3.93
N MET A 26 2.25 14.57 3.17
CA MET A 26 3.58 14.91 3.69
C MET A 26 3.61 16.33 4.26
N ASP A 27 2.94 17.28 3.62
CA ASP A 27 2.80 18.65 4.15
C ASP A 27 2.06 18.64 5.49
N LYS A 28 1.00 17.84 5.62
CA LYS A 28 0.25 17.70 6.88
C LYS A 28 1.07 17.01 7.96
N ALA A 29 1.87 16.00 7.62
CA ALA A 29 2.78 15.35 8.56
C ALA A 29 3.85 16.33 9.08
N LYS A 30 4.43 17.13 8.17
CA LYS A 30 5.41 18.18 8.49
C LYS A 30 4.82 19.26 9.41
N GLU A 31 3.63 19.77 9.08
CA GLU A 31 2.90 20.75 9.91
C GLU A 31 2.72 20.26 11.35
N LYS A 32 2.42 18.97 11.51
CA LYS A 32 2.19 18.32 12.80
C LYS A 32 3.45 17.76 13.47
N LYS A 33 4.62 17.90 12.85
CA LYS A 33 5.89 17.32 13.31
C LYS A 33 5.79 15.81 13.59
N MET A 34 5.11 15.08 12.71
CA MET A 34 4.91 13.64 12.84
C MET A 34 5.78 12.87 11.85
N GLU A 35 6.22 11.69 12.26
CA GLU A 35 6.78 10.69 11.34
C GLU A 35 5.67 10.06 10.47
N THR A 36 6.06 9.57 9.30
CA THR A 36 5.14 8.98 8.32
C THR A 36 5.48 7.53 8.08
N PHE A 37 4.47 6.67 8.17
CA PHE A 37 4.55 5.24 7.86
C PHE A 37 3.40 4.88 6.93
N VAL A 38 3.67 4.01 5.96
CA VAL A 38 2.66 3.48 5.03
C VAL A 38 2.87 2.00 4.85
N GLU A 39 1.77 1.27 4.74
CA GLU A 39 1.77 -0.08 4.19
C GLU A 39 1.61 0.05 2.68
N ALA A 40 2.50 -0.59 1.94
CA ALA A 40 2.58 -0.45 0.51
C ALA A 40 2.49 -1.81 -0.16
N THR A 41 1.74 -1.84 -1.26
CA THR A 41 1.95 -2.86 -2.27
C THR A 41 3.24 -2.61 -3.03
N ASP A 42 3.82 -3.64 -3.66
CA ASP A 42 4.95 -3.59 -4.57
C ASP A 42 4.74 -2.51 -5.64
N MET A 43 3.52 -2.41 -6.18
CA MET A 43 3.16 -1.38 -7.15
C MET A 43 3.22 0.04 -6.58
N GLY A 44 2.83 0.21 -5.31
CA GLY A 44 2.82 1.50 -4.62
C GLY A 44 4.21 1.95 -4.17
N LYS A 45 5.14 1.02 -3.92
CA LYS A 45 6.49 1.29 -3.39
C LYS A 45 7.22 2.41 -4.14
N SER A 46 7.25 2.33 -5.47
CA SER A 46 7.94 3.31 -6.33
C SER A 46 7.38 4.73 -6.26
N LEU A 47 6.14 4.91 -5.79
CA LEU A 47 5.58 6.24 -5.51
C LEU A 47 6.13 6.76 -4.19
N TYR A 48 6.06 5.97 -3.14
CA TYR A 48 6.46 6.37 -1.79
C TYR A 48 7.96 6.68 -1.70
N GLU A 49 8.81 5.93 -2.39
CA GLU A 49 10.26 6.20 -2.47
C GLU A 49 10.60 7.58 -3.05
N ARG A 50 9.80 8.09 -3.99
CA ARG A 50 9.99 9.45 -4.53
C ARG A 50 9.76 10.54 -3.50
N PHE A 51 9.00 10.25 -2.44
CA PHE A 51 8.75 11.15 -1.32
C PHE A 51 9.72 10.92 -0.15
N GLY A 52 10.78 10.13 -0.36
CA GLY A 52 11.83 9.90 0.63
C GLY A 52 11.47 8.84 1.68
N LEU A 53 10.37 8.12 1.51
CA LEU A 53 10.08 6.95 2.32
C LEU A 53 11.01 5.82 1.90
N ARG A 54 11.35 4.95 2.86
CA ARG A 54 12.16 3.76 2.64
C ARG A 54 11.46 2.55 3.19
N GLU A 55 11.72 1.40 2.59
CA GLU A 55 11.26 0.13 3.12
C GLU A 55 11.88 -0.12 4.50
N MET A 56 11.04 -0.46 5.47
CA MET A 56 11.46 -0.79 6.83
C MET A 56 11.33 -2.29 7.09
N TYR A 57 10.26 -2.92 6.60
CA TYR A 57 10.05 -4.37 6.66
C TYR A 57 9.09 -4.81 5.55
N VAL A 58 9.14 -6.09 5.19
CA VAL A 58 8.20 -6.74 4.27
C VAL A 58 7.41 -7.77 5.06
N ALA A 59 6.09 -7.65 5.10
CA ALA A 59 5.21 -8.67 5.67
C ALA A 59 4.96 -9.76 4.63
N HIS A 60 5.49 -10.96 4.84
CA HIS A 60 5.06 -12.14 4.10
C HIS A 60 3.81 -12.70 4.76
N LEU A 61 2.65 -12.45 4.16
CA LEU A 61 1.39 -13.02 4.62
C LEU A 61 1.29 -14.47 4.15
N ASP A 62 1.45 -15.39 5.09
CA ASP A 62 1.13 -16.80 4.87
C ASP A 62 -0.37 -17.02 5.11
N GLY A 63 -1.10 -17.22 4.01
CA GLY A 63 -2.52 -17.50 4.05
C GLY A 63 -2.85 -18.98 4.23
N SER A 64 -1.86 -19.87 4.44
CA SER A 64 -2.10 -21.31 4.56
C SER A 64 -3.02 -21.63 5.74
N TYR A 65 -3.95 -22.55 5.50
CA TYR A 65 -4.94 -22.97 6.49
C TYR A 65 -5.01 -24.50 6.48
N PRO A 66 -5.01 -25.18 7.64
CA PRO A 66 -5.17 -26.63 7.70
C PRO A 66 -6.55 -27.04 7.16
N ASP A 67 -6.57 -27.99 6.21
CA ASP A 67 -7.78 -28.49 5.55
C ASP A 67 -8.64 -27.35 4.95
N PRO A 68 -8.11 -26.62 3.95
CA PRO A 68 -8.82 -25.48 3.38
C PRO A 68 -10.05 -25.94 2.63
N SER A 69 -11.17 -25.21 2.79
CA SER A 69 -12.32 -25.41 1.92
C SER A 69 -11.96 -25.07 0.47
N GLU A 70 -12.73 -25.62 -0.48
CA GLU A 70 -12.58 -25.30 -1.90
C GLU A 70 -12.68 -23.78 -2.16
N GLU A 71 -13.57 -23.09 -1.45
CA GLU A 71 -13.72 -21.64 -1.48
C GLU A 71 -12.44 -20.91 -1.01
N TRP A 72 -11.80 -21.39 0.06
CA TRP A 72 -10.56 -20.82 0.57
C TRP A 72 -9.41 -21.00 -0.42
N THR A 73 -9.27 -22.20 -1.00
CA THR A 73 -8.24 -22.48 -2.01
C THR A 73 -8.41 -21.60 -3.24
N LYS A 74 -9.64 -21.39 -3.70
CA LYS A 74 -9.92 -20.48 -4.81
C LYS A 74 -9.54 -19.04 -4.46
N MET A 75 -9.97 -18.55 -3.29
CA MET A 75 -9.70 -17.19 -2.85
C MET A 75 -8.19 -16.94 -2.67
N GLN A 76 -7.43 -17.91 -2.16
CA GLN A 76 -5.98 -17.86 -2.10
C GLN A 76 -5.36 -17.69 -3.49
N GLY A 77 -5.81 -18.46 -4.50
CA GLY A 77 -5.28 -18.34 -5.86
C GLY A 77 -5.60 -17.02 -6.56
N GLU A 78 -6.70 -16.37 -6.18
CA GLU A 78 -7.11 -15.06 -6.73
C GLU A 78 -6.45 -13.87 -6.01
N LEU A 79 -6.22 -13.99 -4.70
CA LEU A 79 -5.73 -12.88 -3.86
C LEU A 79 -4.23 -12.94 -3.59
N LEU A 80 -3.60 -14.12 -3.62
CA LEU A 80 -2.18 -14.29 -3.27
C LEU A 80 -1.30 -14.62 -4.49
N PRO A 81 -0.06 -14.12 -4.52
CA PRO A 81 0.53 -13.21 -3.54
C PRO A 81 -0.08 -11.80 -3.63
N MET A 82 -0.41 -11.23 -2.48
CA MET A 82 -0.75 -9.82 -2.39
C MET A 82 0.54 -9.03 -2.62
N HIS A 83 0.78 -8.65 -3.87
CA HIS A 83 1.84 -7.73 -4.28
C HIS A 83 1.49 -6.32 -3.84
#